data_AF-A0A8H7PDP9-F1
#
_entry.id   AF-A0A8H7PDP9-F1
#
_cell.length_a   1.000
_cell.length_b   1.000
_cell.length_c   1.000
_cell.angle_alpha   90.00
_cell.angle_beta   90.00
_cell.angle_gamma   90.00
#
_symmetry.space_group_name_H-M   'P 1'
#
loop_
_entity.id
_entity.type
_entity.pdbx_description
1 polymer ?
#
loop_
_entity_poly.entity_id
_entity_poly.type
_entity_poly.pdbx_seq_one_letter_code
_entity_poly.pdbx_strand_id
1 'polypeptide(L)'
;MKLTSAIALSLLAKSVYGVADHLWYSTSLTNVTDWYNEVTIHSGDEPAGTYFMTNGYDGGYFGIQHNVPNKTVLFSVWDADDGTPTTQQACGSNVVCSTFGGEGTGLHANYNFDWADDTTYAGYIKASPVPGGYTDISGYFQQGSTWVLLATYRRKVDNPYLTGFYSFVENPATLTVNMTREAYYGNQWVRDDSGTSQEMITASLTNTSLNAGDNYGAGVKGSTFFLFINGPTSAIPSNRTLTREATGEEPSWDIGSASTNSGKKKQKKTLKTSQKRSLRNRF
;
A
#
# COMPACT_ATOMS: atom_id res chain seq x y z
N MET A 1 30.20 24.31 53.53
CA MET A 1 29.02 23.44 53.71
C MET A 1 28.18 23.52 52.44
N LYS A 2 28.02 22.37 51.77
CA LYS A 2 27.14 22.04 50.63
C LYS A 2 27.35 22.74 49.28
N LEU A 3 28.06 22.00 48.41
CA LEU A 3 27.69 21.80 47.01
C LEU A 3 26.18 21.53 46.88
N THR A 4 25.57 21.98 45.79
CA THR A 4 24.90 21.09 44.82
C THR A 4 24.60 21.86 43.54
N SER A 5 25.30 21.51 42.46
CA SER A 5 24.89 21.76 41.08
C SER A 5 23.59 21.02 40.79
N ALA A 6 22.63 21.69 40.17
CA ALA A 6 21.55 21.04 39.44
C ALA A 6 21.73 21.41 37.96
N ILE A 7 22.51 20.61 37.24
CA ILE A 7 22.44 20.59 35.78
C ILE A 7 21.14 19.84 35.47
N ALA A 8 20.09 20.58 35.15
CA ALA A 8 18.90 20.01 34.53
C ALA A 8 19.31 19.60 33.11
N LEU A 9 19.70 18.34 32.95
CA LEU A 9 19.84 17.71 31.65
C LEU A 9 18.42 17.53 31.10
N SER A 10 17.94 18.50 30.32
CA SER A 10 16.75 18.29 29.51
C SER A 10 17.11 17.26 28.43
N LEU A 11 16.76 15.99 28.68
CA LEU A 11 16.53 15.07 27.58
C LEU A 11 15.33 15.63 26.81
N LEU A 12 15.61 16.45 25.79
CA LEU A 12 14.73 16.53 24.64
C LEU A 12 14.58 15.10 24.15
N ALA A 13 13.42 14.50 24.38
CA ALA A 13 13.01 13.34 23.62
C ALA A 13 13.06 13.77 22.16
N LYS A 14 14.15 13.42 21.46
CA LYS A 14 14.14 13.47 20.01
C LYS A 14 12.99 12.57 19.61
N SER A 15 11.92 13.14 19.05
CA SER A 15 10.97 12.36 18.29
C SER A 15 11.78 11.66 17.21
N VAL A 16 12.03 10.37 17.40
CA VAL A 16 12.74 9.57 16.41
C VAL A 16 11.68 9.26 15.37
N TYR A 17 11.59 10.11 14.34
CA TYR A 17 10.68 9.91 13.22
C TYR A 17 11.08 8.64 12.46
N GLY A 18 10.09 7.92 11.91
CA GLY A 18 10.36 6.77 11.05
C GLY A 18 11.24 7.17 9.85
N VAL A 19 12.09 6.24 9.42
CA VAL A 19 12.97 6.44 8.26
C VAL A 19 12.28 5.82 7.05
N ALA A 20 12.16 6.57 5.96
CA ALA A 20 11.68 6.06 4.70
C ALA A 20 12.46 6.66 3.52
N ASP A 21 12.68 5.83 2.51
CA ASP A 21 13.29 6.21 1.23
C ASP A 21 12.34 5.84 0.09
N HIS A 22 12.24 6.69 -0.93
CA HIS A 22 11.18 6.64 -1.94
C HIS A 22 11.74 6.69 -3.36
N LEU A 23 11.13 5.91 -4.24
CA LEU A 23 11.30 5.98 -5.69
C LEU A 23 10.07 6.62 -6.31
N TRP A 24 10.25 7.73 -7.03
CA TRP A 24 9.20 8.40 -7.78
C TRP A 24 9.33 8.09 -9.27
N TYR A 25 8.35 7.42 -9.84
CA TYR A 25 8.37 6.97 -11.23
C TYR A 25 7.86 8.04 -12.18
N SER A 26 8.58 8.21 -13.29
CA SER A 26 8.22 9.20 -14.32
C SER A 26 7.42 8.55 -15.46
N THR A 27 6.34 9.19 -15.87
CA THR A 27 5.57 8.85 -17.08
C THR A 27 5.37 10.08 -17.96
N SER A 28 5.23 9.85 -19.26
CA SER A 28 4.84 10.89 -20.23
C SER A 28 3.34 10.87 -20.53
N LEU A 29 2.64 9.82 -20.11
CA LEU A 29 1.19 9.71 -20.29
C LEU A 29 0.46 10.70 -19.39
N THR A 30 -0.63 11.24 -19.92
CA THR A 30 -1.67 11.95 -19.19
C THR A 30 -2.87 11.04 -19.03
N ASN A 31 -3.82 11.41 -18.16
CA ASN A 31 -5.07 10.67 -17.98
C ASN A 31 -4.88 9.19 -17.60
N VAL A 32 -3.86 8.89 -16.78
CA VAL A 32 -3.56 7.53 -16.36
C VAL A 32 -4.72 6.98 -15.52
N THR A 33 -5.26 5.83 -15.91
CA THR A 33 -6.33 5.13 -15.18
C THR A 33 -5.85 3.87 -14.50
N ASP A 34 -4.73 3.33 -14.95
CA ASP A 34 -4.23 2.02 -14.54
C ASP A 34 -2.76 2.14 -14.14
N TRP A 35 -2.40 1.52 -13.03
CA TRP A 35 -1.02 1.46 -12.56
C TRP A 35 -0.68 0.10 -11.97
N TYR A 36 0.37 -0.52 -12.51
CA TYR A 36 0.94 -1.80 -12.12
C TYR A 36 2.38 -1.65 -11.63
N ASN A 37 2.77 -2.42 -10.61
CA ASN A 37 4.14 -2.54 -10.13
C ASN A 37 4.36 -3.88 -9.42
N GLU A 38 5.59 -4.38 -9.43
CA GLU A 38 6.00 -5.61 -8.74
C GLU A 38 6.95 -5.31 -7.58
N VAL A 39 6.88 -6.11 -6.52
CA VAL A 39 7.79 -6.09 -5.37
C VAL A 39 8.32 -7.49 -5.08
N THR A 40 9.62 -7.59 -4.81
CA THR A 40 10.28 -8.79 -4.29
C THR A 40 11.09 -8.42 -3.06
N ILE A 41 10.92 -9.19 -1.99
CA ILE A 41 11.70 -9.06 -0.74
C ILE A 41 12.52 -10.33 -0.60
N HIS A 42 13.84 -10.21 -0.47
CA HIS A 42 14.71 -11.37 -0.33
C HIS A 42 14.83 -11.81 1.13
N SER A 43 15.08 -13.10 1.34
CA SER A 43 15.30 -13.64 2.68
C SER A 43 16.44 -12.90 3.39
N GLY A 44 16.15 -12.31 4.54
CA GLY A 44 17.06 -11.51 5.35
C GLY A 44 16.85 -10.00 5.27
N ASP A 45 16.06 -9.52 4.30
CA ASP A 45 15.77 -8.09 4.07
C ASP A 45 14.42 -7.65 4.66
N GLU A 46 13.74 -8.56 5.35
CA GLU A 46 12.41 -8.40 5.94
C GLU A 46 12.38 -8.26 7.47
N PRO A 47 13.10 -7.34 8.13
CA PRO A 47 12.86 -7.08 9.54
C PRO A 47 11.38 -6.83 9.86
N ALA A 48 10.90 -7.39 10.97
CA ALA A 48 9.57 -7.13 11.49
C ALA A 48 9.30 -5.62 11.67
N GLY A 49 8.06 -5.23 11.43
CA GLY A 49 7.59 -3.85 11.49
C GLY A 49 7.91 -3.01 10.25
N THR A 50 8.37 -3.63 9.16
CA THR A 50 8.70 -2.91 7.93
C THR A 50 7.51 -2.83 6.98
N TYR A 51 7.37 -1.68 6.32
CA TYR A 51 6.43 -1.49 5.22
C TYR A 51 7.19 -1.40 3.90
N PHE A 52 6.95 -2.36 3.01
CA PHE A 52 7.45 -2.41 1.64
C PHE A 52 6.33 -1.99 0.69
N MET A 53 6.28 -0.69 0.42
CA MET A 53 5.19 -0.08 -0.29
C MET A 53 5.45 -0.09 -1.79
N THR A 54 4.49 -0.62 -2.55
CA THR A 54 4.63 -0.93 -3.98
C THR A 54 3.95 0.09 -4.88
N ASN A 55 2.73 0.54 -4.58
CA ASN A 55 1.98 1.45 -5.45
C ASN A 55 1.38 2.66 -4.68
N GLY A 56 2.13 3.76 -4.55
CA GLY A 56 1.69 5.10 -4.11
C GLY A 56 1.32 6.13 -5.16
N TYR A 57 0.16 6.72 -5.04
CA TYR A 57 -0.33 7.74 -5.97
C TYR A 57 -0.84 8.92 -5.15
N ASP A 58 -1.08 10.04 -5.81
CA ASP A 58 -1.71 11.18 -5.16
C ASP A 58 -3.12 10.77 -4.69
N GLY A 59 -3.28 10.62 -3.38
CA GLY A 59 -4.53 10.19 -2.76
C GLY A 59 -4.55 8.75 -2.23
N GLY A 60 -3.44 8.00 -2.28
CA GLY A 60 -3.35 6.74 -1.52
C GLY A 60 -2.04 5.97 -1.67
N TYR A 61 -2.06 4.76 -1.13
CA TYR A 61 -0.92 3.85 -1.17
C TYR A 61 -1.34 2.38 -1.11
N PHE A 62 -0.47 1.51 -1.61
CA PHE A 62 -0.63 0.06 -1.61
C PHE A 62 0.72 -0.62 -1.39
N GLY A 63 0.76 -1.70 -0.62
CA GLY A 63 1.95 -2.55 -0.53
C GLY A 63 1.82 -3.68 0.47
N ILE A 64 2.97 -4.24 0.86
CA ILE A 64 3.06 -5.38 1.79
C ILE A 64 3.83 -5.00 3.06
N GLN A 65 3.37 -5.51 4.20
CA GLN A 65 3.95 -5.23 5.51
C GLN A 65 4.37 -6.53 6.18
N HIS A 66 5.49 -6.48 6.88
CA HIS A 66 5.89 -7.53 7.82
C HIS A 66 5.43 -7.16 9.24
N ASN A 67 4.13 -7.19 9.49
CA ASN A 67 3.63 -7.01 10.85
C ASN A 67 3.88 -8.29 11.67
N VAL A 68 3.94 -8.17 13.00
CA VAL A 68 4.07 -9.34 13.88
C VAL A 68 2.76 -9.52 14.65
N PRO A 69 2.14 -10.72 14.63
CA PRO A 69 2.64 -11.97 14.03
C PRO A 69 2.28 -12.18 12.54
N ASN A 70 1.64 -11.21 11.87
CA ASN A 70 1.07 -11.39 10.54
C ASN A 70 1.79 -10.58 9.45
N LYS A 71 2.14 -11.22 8.35
CA LYS A 71 2.38 -10.53 7.09
C LYS A 71 1.04 -10.08 6.48
N THR A 72 0.98 -8.84 5.98
CA THR A 72 -0.29 -8.24 5.49
C THR A 72 -0.10 -7.47 4.21
N VAL A 73 -1.13 -7.42 3.37
CA VAL A 73 -1.25 -6.47 2.25
C VAL A 73 -2.14 -5.32 2.69
N LEU A 74 -1.73 -4.09 2.40
CA LEU A 74 -2.43 -2.87 2.74
C LEU A 74 -2.75 -2.08 1.47
N PHE A 75 -3.97 -1.56 1.38
CA PHE A 75 -4.38 -0.59 0.36
C PHE A 75 -5.20 0.52 1.00
N SER A 76 -4.76 1.76 0.86
CA SER A 76 -5.37 2.93 1.51
C SER A 76 -5.70 4.01 0.50
N VAL A 77 -6.82 4.69 0.72
CA VAL A 77 -7.26 5.89 0.01
C VAL A 77 -7.57 6.94 1.06
N TRP A 78 -6.90 8.09 1.01
CA TRP A 78 -7.22 9.23 1.88
C TRP A 78 -8.58 9.83 1.54
N ASP A 79 -9.15 10.56 2.49
CA ASP A 79 -10.26 11.47 2.23
C ASP A 79 -9.87 12.54 1.17
N ALA A 80 -10.86 13.22 0.63
CA ALA A 80 -10.64 14.27 -0.35
C ALA A 80 -9.92 15.48 0.29
N ASP A 81 -9.22 16.26 -0.53
CA ASP A 81 -8.44 17.42 -0.07
C ASP A 81 -9.33 18.51 0.56
N ASP A 82 -10.61 18.56 0.17
CA ASP A 82 -11.64 19.44 0.75
C ASP A 82 -12.28 18.88 2.04
N GLY A 83 -11.78 17.75 2.54
CA GLY A 83 -12.28 17.06 3.73
C GLY A 83 -13.49 16.17 3.50
N THR A 84 -13.97 16.03 2.25
CA THR A 84 -15.07 15.09 1.94
C THR A 84 -14.63 13.64 2.22
N PRO A 85 -15.35 12.88 3.06
CA PRO A 85 -14.96 11.51 3.38
C PRO A 85 -15.01 10.57 2.19
N THR A 86 -13.98 9.72 2.06
CA THR A 86 -13.95 8.61 1.12
C THR A 86 -14.95 7.52 1.56
N THR A 87 -15.65 6.91 0.61
CA THR A 87 -16.72 5.94 0.89
C THR A 87 -16.44 4.56 0.28
N GLN A 88 -16.78 3.50 1.01
CA GLN A 88 -16.59 2.13 0.55
C GLN A 88 -17.64 1.68 -0.48
N GLN A 89 -17.19 1.25 -1.66
CA GLN A 89 -18.05 0.67 -2.70
C GLN A 89 -17.99 -0.85 -2.71
N ALA A 90 -16.80 -1.42 -2.54
CA ALA A 90 -16.58 -2.86 -2.46
C ALA A 90 -15.45 -3.18 -1.48
N CYS A 91 -15.51 -4.38 -0.90
CA CYS A 91 -14.45 -4.95 -0.08
C CYS A 91 -14.23 -6.40 -0.52
N GLY A 92 -12.97 -6.79 -0.63
CA GLY A 92 -12.55 -8.12 -1.06
C GLY A 92 -13.03 -9.24 -0.16
N SER A 93 -13.01 -10.47 -0.68
CA SER A 93 -13.17 -11.66 0.15
C SER A 93 -11.97 -11.81 1.09
N ASN A 94 -12.22 -12.07 2.38
CA ASN A 94 -11.19 -12.16 3.44
C ASN A 94 -10.37 -10.88 3.67
N VAL A 95 -10.84 -9.74 3.16
CA VAL A 95 -10.24 -8.43 3.40
C VAL A 95 -11.02 -7.70 4.48
N VAL A 96 -10.30 -7.02 5.37
CA VAL A 96 -10.89 -6.13 6.38
C VAL A 96 -10.78 -4.70 5.89
N CYS A 97 -11.93 -4.08 5.61
CA CYS A 97 -11.99 -2.67 5.23
C CYS A 97 -12.43 -1.81 6.43
N SER A 98 -11.68 -0.77 6.73
CA SER A 98 -11.89 0.11 7.89
C SER A 98 -11.38 1.54 7.64
N THR A 99 -11.69 2.46 8.55
CA THR A 99 -11.15 3.83 8.53
C THR A 99 -9.75 3.88 9.16
N PHE A 100 -8.91 4.82 8.71
CA PHE A 100 -7.64 5.14 9.36
C PHE A 100 -7.54 6.63 9.74
N GLY A 101 -6.56 6.96 10.59
CA GLY A 101 -6.33 8.29 11.17
C GLY A 101 -4.86 8.52 11.55
N GLY A 102 -4.51 9.72 12.01
CA GLY A 102 -3.18 10.07 12.57
C GLY A 102 -2.20 10.67 11.56
N GLU A 103 -2.33 10.30 10.30
CA GLU A 103 -1.54 10.78 9.14
C GLU A 103 -2.45 11.38 8.05
N GLY A 104 -3.52 12.05 8.50
CA GLY A 104 -4.73 12.29 7.72
C GLY A 104 -5.83 11.29 8.08
N THR A 105 -6.90 11.26 7.30
CA THR A 105 -8.03 10.32 7.46
C THR A 105 -8.38 9.69 6.11
N GLY A 106 -9.02 8.52 6.16
CA GLY A 106 -9.44 7.82 4.95
C GLY A 106 -9.92 6.40 5.22
N LEU A 107 -9.94 5.57 4.17
CA LEU A 107 -10.27 4.15 4.24
C LEU A 107 -9.07 3.30 3.84
N HIS A 108 -8.89 2.17 4.52
CA HIS A 108 -7.90 1.17 4.16
C HIS A 108 -8.47 -0.24 4.15
N ALA A 109 -7.90 -1.09 3.31
CA ALA A 109 -8.16 -2.51 3.19
C ALA A 109 -6.92 -3.25 3.67
N ASN A 110 -7.09 -4.10 4.68
CA ASN A 110 -6.05 -4.98 5.20
C ASN A 110 -6.38 -6.43 4.85
N TYR A 111 -5.46 -7.11 4.18
CA TYR A 111 -5.56 -8.51 3.84
C TYR A 111 -4.43 -9.26 4.53
N ASN A 112 -4.77 -10.10 5.51
CA ASN A 112 -3.81 -11.01 6.13
C ASN A 112 -3.40 -12.06 5.09
N PHE A 113 -2.16 -11.97 4.65
CA PHE A 113 -1.61 -12.83 3.62
C PHE A 113 -0.14 -13.07 3.94
N ASP A 114 0.18 -14.32 4.23
CA ASP A 114 1.52 -14.75 4.61
C ASP A 114 2.43 -14.81 3.37
N TRP A 115 2.83 -13.64 2.89
CA TRP A 115 3.71 -13.54 1.72
C TRP A 115 5.07 -14.16 2.02
N ALA A 116 5.59 -14.92 1.06
CA ALA A 116 6.86 -15.60 1.16
C ALA A 116 8.00 -14.70 0.68
N ASP A 117 9.17 -14.88 1.27
CA ASP A 117 10.39 -14.23 0.81
C ASP A 117 10.80 -14.85 -0.54
N ASP A 118 11.66 -14.15 -1.29
CA ASP A 118 12.12 -14.54 -2.62
C ASP A 118 10.99 -14.79 -3.64
N THR A 119 9.80 -14.27 -3.35
CA THR A 119 8.63 -14.33 -4.22
C THR A 119 8.26 -12.94 -4.69
N THR A 120 8.02 -12.80 -5.99
CA THR A 120 7.53 -11.56 -6.60
C THR A 120 6.01 -11.48 -6.48
N TYR A 121 5.52 -10.37 -5.95
CA TYR A 121 4.11 -10.03 -5.89
C TYR A 121 3.83 -8.76 -6.69
N ALA A 122 2.62 -8.65 -7.23
CA ALA A 122 2.21 -7.47 -7.98
C ALA A 122 1.04 -6.73 -7.33
N GLY A 123 1.11 -5.41 -7.38
CA GLY A 123 0.03 -4.49 -7.06
C GLY A 123 -0.51 -3.84 -8.32
N TYR A 124 -1.84 -3.71 -8.38
CA TYR A 124 -2.52 -3.03 -9.47
C TYR A 124 -3.58 -2.08 -8.90
N ILE A 125 -3.54 -0.82 -9.35
CA ILE A 125 -4.48 0.23 -8.98
C ILE A 125 -5.23 0.69 -10.23
N LYS A 126 -6.55 0.78 -10.10
CA LYS A 126 -7.43 1.29 -11.16
C LYS A 126 -8.25 2.46 -10.66
N ALA A 127 -8.11 3.61 -11.33
CA ALA A 127 -9.00 4.75 -11.21
C ALA A 127 -10.13 4.66 -12.26
N SER A 128 -11.37 4.75 -11.80
CA SER A 128 -12.57 4.75 -12.64
C SER A 128 -13.38 6.02 -12.36
N PRO A 129 -13.25 7.07 -13.20
CA PRO A 129 -14.03 8.29 -13.04
C PRO A 129 -15.54 8.00 -13.02
N VAL A 130 -16.27 8.64 -12.11
CA VAL A 130 -17.74 8.52 -12.01
C VAL A 130 -18.40 9.90 -11.91
N PRO A 131 -19.71 10.04 -12.22
CA PRO A 131 -20.37 11.33 -12.21
C PRO A 131 -20.27 12.06 -10.86
N GLY A 132 -20.23 13.40 -10.92
CA GLY A 132 -20.26 14.26 -9.72
C GLY A 132 -18.90 14.63 -9.15
N GLY A 133 -17.80 14.46 -9.90
CA GLY A 133 -16.44 14.79 -9.44
C GLY A 133 -15.86 13.75 -8.49
N TYR A 134 -16.19 12.48 -8.72
CA TYR A 134 -15.69 11.36 -7.92
C TYR A 134 -14.94 10.38 -8.81
N THR A 135 -14.06 9.60 -8.19
CA THR A 135 -13.37 8.48 -8.82
C THR A 135 -13.48 7.26 -7.91
N ASP A 136 -13.85 6.13 -8.49
CA ASP A 136 -13.74 4.82 -7.84
C ASP A 136 -12.31 4.33 -8.02
N ILE A 137 -11.59 4.20 -6.92
CA ILE A 137 -10.21 3.72 -6.87
C ILE A 137 -10.23 2.29 -6.34
N SER A 138 -9.79 1.35 -7.16
CA SER A 138 -9.73 -0.07 -6.82
C SER A 138 -8.30 -0.54 -6.70
N GLY A 139 -7.99 -1.28 -5.64
CA GLY A 139 -6.69 -1.92 -5.42
C GLY A 139 -6.80 -3.44 -5.55
N TYR A 140 -5.86 -4.04 -6.28
CA TYR A 140 -5.79 -5.48 -6.53
C TYR A 140 -4.40 -6.01 -6.19
N PHE A 141 -4.37 -7.17 -5.54
CA PHE A 141 -3.13 -7.87 -5.19
C PHE A 141 -3.06 -9.19 -5.96
N GLN A 142 -1.91 -9.44 -6.58
CA GLN A 142 -1.68 -10.69 -7.30
C GLN A 142 -1.19 -11.77 -6.35
N GLN A 143 -1.97 -12.85 -6.24
CA GLN A 143 -1.61 -14.07 -5.52
C GLN A 143 -1.42 -15.20 -6.55
N GLY A 144 -0.16 -15.52 -6.87
CA GLY A 144 0.16 -16.46 -7.94
C GLY A 144 -0.34 -15.95 -9.29
N SER A 145 -1.17 -16.72 -9.99
CA SER A 145 -1.78 -16.30 -11.26
C SER A 145 -3.15 -15.63 -11.10
N THR A 146 -3.56 -15.29 -9.88
CA THR A 146 -4.92 -14.79 -9.59
C THR A 146 -4.89 -13.40 -8.98
N TRP A 147 -5.85 -12.55 -9.37
CA TRP A 147 -6.05 -11.23 -8.80
C TRP A 147 -7.09 -11.27 -7.68
N VAL A 148 -6.70 -10.76 -6.51
CA VAL A 148 -7.57 -10.54 -5.36
C VAL A 148 -7.93 -9.06 -5.30
N LEU A 149 -9.23 -8.74 -5.36
CA LEU A 149 -9.69 -7.38 -5.05
C LEU A 149 -9.44 -7.13 -3.57
N LEU A 150 -8.75 -6.04 -3.22
CA LEU A 150 -8.66 -5.57 -1.85
C LEU A 150 -9.89 -4.75 -1.49
N ALA A 151 -10.10 -3.64 -2.20
CA ALA A 151 -11.29 -2.81 -2.06
C ALA A 151 -11.49 -1.90 -3.27
N THR A 152 -12.69 -1.36 -3.36
CA THR A 152 -13.00 -0.20 -4.20
C THR A 152 -13.52 0.91 -3.30
N TYR A 153 -12.84 2.05 -3.31
CA TYR A 153 -13.17 3.25 -2.54
C TYR A 153 -13.49 4.40 -3.47
N ARG A 154 -14.54 5.16 -3.15
CA ARG A 154 -14.96 6.36 -3.89
C ARG A 154 -14.46 7.61 -3.20
N ARG A 155 -13.58 8.34 -3.88
CA ARG A 155 -12.99 9.60 -3.41
C ARG A 155 -13.46 10.76 -4.29
N LYS A 156 -13.77 11.91 -3.68
CA LYS A 156 -14.01 13.16 -4.41
C LYS A 156 -12.67 13.72 -4.88
N VAL A 157 -12.57 14.13 -6.14
CA VAL A 157 -11.30 14.55 -6.75
C VAL A 157 -11.51 15.68 -7.75
N ASP A 158 -10.52 16.56 -7.85
CA ASP A 158 -10.48 17.59 -8.90
C ASP A 158 -9.94 17.02 -10.22
N ASN A 159 -8.97 16.10 -10.13
CA ASN A 159 -8.45 15.32 -11.24
C ASN A 159 -8.88 13.84 -11.08
N PRO A 160 -9.62 13.25 -12.03
CA PRO A 160 -10.12 11.89 -11.89
C PRO A 160 -9.10 10.80 -12.25
N TYR A 161 -7.88 11.18 -12.61
CA TYR A 161 -6.82 10.27 -13.06
C TYR A 161 -5.71 10.13 -12.01
N LEU A 162 -4.99 9.01 -12.07
CA LEU A 162 -3.85 8.74 -11.18
C LEU A 162 -2.67 9.65 -11.54
N THR A 163 -2.02 10.18 -10.51
CA THR A 163 -0.79 10.97 -10.60
C THR A 163 0.17 10.62 -9.45
N GLY A 164 1.41 11.08 -9.53
CA GLY A 164 2.37 10.97 -8.43
C GLY A 164 2.73 9.53 -8.09
N PHE A 165 3.26 8.75 -9.03
CA PHE A 165 3.55 7.32 -8.86
C PHE A 165 4.84 7.08 -8.05
N TYR A 166 4.76 6.36 -6.93
CA TYR A 166 5.94 6.04 -6.11
C TYR A 166 5.90 4.68 -5.40
N SER A 167 7.06 4.27 -4.91
CA SER A 167 7.26 3.16 -3.96
C SER A 167 8.15 3.62 -2.82
N PHE A 168 8.10 2.95 -1.67
CA PHE A 168 9.01 3.24 -0.56
C PHE A 168 9.28 2.02 0.32
N VAL A 169 10.38 2.07 1.06
CA VAL A 169 10.62 1.20 2.22
C VAL A 169 10.59 2.06 3.46
N GLU A 170 9.78 1.70 4.44
CA GLU A 170 9.62 2.46 5.68
C GLU A 170 9.80 1.59 6.92
N ASN A 171 10.48 2.18 7.91
CA ASN A 171 10.53 1.72 9.28
C ASN A 171 9.73 2.70 10.17
N PRO A 172 8.40 2.49 10.36
CA PRO A 172 7.50 3.45 11.02
C PRO A 172 7.71 3.55 12.53
N ALA A 173 8.27 2.49 13.14
CA ALA A 173 8.72 2.47 14.52
C ALA A 173 10.23 2.26 14.50
N THR A 174 11.01 2.94 15.33
CA THR A 174 12.49 2.83 15.32
C THR A 174 12.99 1.53 15.94
N LEU A 175 12.43 0.42 15.48
CA LEU A 175 12.82 -0.93 15.80
C LEU A 175 14.06 -1.27 14.94
N THR A 176 15.05 -1.89 15.56
CA THR A 176 16.17 -2.56 14.86
C THR A 176 16.82 -1.74 13.73
N VAL A 177 17.26 -0.52 14.02
CA VAL A 177 17.97 0.36 13.05
C VAL A 177 19.28 -0.23 12.51
N ASN A 178 19.81 -1.28 13.15
CA ASN A 178 21.02 -1.99 12.73
C ASN A 178 20.74 -3.09 11.67
N MET A 179 19.48 -3.39 11.37
CA MET A 179 19.10 -4.38 10.36
C MET A 179 18.72 -3.65 9.07
N THR A 180 19.29 -4.10 7.95
CA THR A 180 18.90 -3.63 6.62
C THR A 180 17.46 -4.05 6.33
N ARG A 181 16.70 -3.14 5.73
CA ARG A 181 15.39 -3.40 5.14
C ARG A 181 15.53 -3.09 3.66
N GLU A 182 15.30 -4.05 2.79
CA GLU A 182 15.50 -3.86 1.35
C GLU A 182 14.34 -4.45 0.54
N ALA A 183 13.97 -3.77 -0.54
CA ALA A 183 12.97 -4.22 -1.47
C ALA A 183 13.39 -3.95 -2.92
N TYR A 184 12.99 -4.85 -3.81
CA TYR A 184 13.27 -4.79 -5.23
C TYR A 184 11.97 -4.55 -5.99
N TYR A 185 11.95 -3.50 -6.81
CA TYR A 185 10.77 -3.06 -7.56
C TYR A 185 10.97 -3.26 -9.06
N GLY A 186 10.08 -4.01 -9.68
CA GLY A 186 10.16 -4.42 -11.09
C GLY A 186 8.93 -4.05 -11.90
N ASN A 187 9.11 -4.04 -13.23
CA ASN A 187 8.02 -4.03 -14.19
C ASN A 187 6.94 -2.95 -13.96
N GLN A 188 7.34 -1.70 -13.72
CA GLN A 188 6.37 -0.60 -13.54
C GLN A 188 5.67 -0.27 -14.85
N TRP A 189 4.34 -0.29 -14.87
CA TRP A 189 3.54 0.09 -16.04
C TRP A 189 2.38 0.98 -15.66
N VAL A 190 2.05 1.91 -16.55
CA VAL A 190 0.81 2.70 -16.49
C VAL A 190 0.05 2.60 -17.81
N ARG A 191 -1.27 2.77 -17.76
CA ARG A 191 -2.12 2.88 -18.94
C ARG A 191 -3.12 4.02 -18.81
N ASP A 192 -3.30 4.77 -19.89
CA ASP A 192 -4.24 5.89 -19.96
C ASP A 192 -5.65 5.46 -20.36
N ASP A 193 -6.59 6.41 -20.28
CA ASP A 193 -8.00 6.20 -20.63
C ASP A 193 -8.27 5.94 -22.13
N SER A 194 -7.28 6.20 -23.00
CA SER A 194 -7.30 5.80 -24.41
C SER A 194 -6.86 4.35 -24.62
N GLY A 195 -6.29 3.74 -23.57
CA GLY A 195 -5.75 2.40 -23.59
C GLY A 195 -4.28 2.32 -24.00
N THR A 196 -3.57 3.45 -24.07
CA THR A 196 -2.12 3.51 -24.35
C THR A 196 -1.34 3.16 -23.09
N SER A 197 -0.39 2.23 -23.20
CA SER A 197 0.43 1.76 -22.09
C SER A 197 1.86 2.28 -22.19
N GLN A 198 2.48 2.53 -21.04
CA GLN A 198 3.89 2.93 -20.94
C GLN A 198 4.58 2.18 -19.80
N GLU A 199 5.72 1.58 -20.10
CA GLU A 199 6.67 1.11 -19.07
C GLU A 199 7.40 2.30 -18.44
N MET A 200 7.39 2.40 -17.12
CA MET A 200 8.13 3.42 -16.38
C MET A 200 9.50 2.85 -15.99
N ILE A 201 10.54 3.25 -16.74
CA ILE A 201 11.92 2.77 -16.54
C ILE A 201 12.83 3.76 -15.83
N THR A 202 12.28 4.91 -15.41
CA THR A 202 13.03 5.99 -14.77
C THR A 202 12.38 6.34 -13.43
N ALA A 203 13.21 6.47 -12.39
CA ALA A 203 12.77 6.85 -11.05
C ALA A 203 13.67 7.94 -10.44
N SER A 204 13.10 8.84 -9.65
CA SER A 204 13.82 9.84 -8.87
C SER A 204 13.80 9.49 -7.38
N LEU A 205 14.93 9.65 -6.68
CA LEU A 205 15.09 9.26 -5.28
C LEU A 205 14.83 10.42 -4.31
N THR A 206 13.98 10.21 -3.30
CA THR A 206 13.74 11.14 -2.20
C THR A 206 13.64 10.42 -0.85
N ASN A 207 14.01 11.07 0.25
CA ASN A 207 13.91 10.52 1.60
C ASN A 207 13.07 11.40 2.54
N THR A 208 12.52 10.81 3.60
CA THR A 208 12.03 11.58 4.76
C THR A 208 13.19 12.25 5.50
N SER A 209 12.89 13.22 6.36
CA SER A 209 13.89 14.01 7.09
C SER A 209 14.93 13.14 7.81
N LEU A 210 16.14 13.14 7.27
CA LEU A 210 17.25 12.29 7.70
C LEU A 210 17.86 12.78 9.01
N ASN A 211 18.09 11.86 9.94
CA ASN A 211 18.95 12.08 11.08
C ASN A 211 20.41 11.72 10.75
N ALA A 212 21.35 12.31 11.48
CA ALA A 212 22.75 11.93 11.39
C ALA A 212 22.92 10.45 11.79
N GLY A 213 23.38 9.62 10.85
CA GLY A 213 23.59 8.18 11.05
C GLY A 213 22.51 7.27 10.43
N ASP A 214 21.47 7.84 9.81
CA ASP A 214 20.52 7.04 9.03
C ASP A 214 21.21 6.51 7.76
N ASN A 215 21.10 5.19 7.56
CA ASN A 215 21.57 4.51 6.37
C ASN A 215 20.38 4.26 5.44
N TYR A 216 20.55 4.60 4.17
CA TYR A 216 19.53 4.45 3.15
C TYR A 216 20.16 4.53 1.76
N GLY A 217 19.43 4.10 0.74
CA GLY A 217 19.83 4.28 -0.62
C GLY A 217 18.96 3.52 -1.59
N ALA A 218 19.22 3.79 -2.87
CA ALA A 218 18.58 3.09 -3.96
C ALA A 218 19.58 2.79 -5.06
N GLY A 219 19.22 1.87 -5.94
CA GLY A 219 19.99 1.57 -7.13
C GLY A 219 19.21 0.75 -8.14
N VAL A 220 19.96 0.22 -9.11
CA VAL A 220 19.44 -0.59 -10.21
C VAL A 220 20.22 -1.89 -10.25
N LYS A 221 19.50 -3.01 -10.44
CA LYS A 221 20.05 -4.33 -10.69
C LYS A 221 19.30 -4.95 -11.88
N GLY A 222 19.92 -4.88 -13.06
CA GLY A 222 19.29 -5.30 -14.32
C GLY A 222 18.01 -4.51 -14.60
N SER A 223 16.89 -5.22 -14.67
CA SER A 223 15.54 -4.68 -14.90
C SER A 223 14.77 -4.33 -13.62
N THR A 224 15.44 -4.19 -12.48
CA THR A 224 14.80 -3.84 -11.19
C THR A 224 15.46 -2.62 -10.55
N PHE A 225 14.66 -1.79 -9.90
CA PHE A 225 15.14 -0.85 -8.90
C PHE A 225 15.24 -1.56 -7.54
N PHE A 226 16.10 -1.09 -6.65
CA PHE A 226 16.05 -1.47 -5.23
C PHE A 226 16.08 -0.23 -4.34
N LEU A 227 15.46 -0.33 -3.17
CA LEU A 227 15.52 0.63 -2.08
C LEU A 227 15.95 -0.10 -0.81
N PHE A 228 16.80 0.52 -0.02
CA PHE A 228 17.09 0.07 1.33
C PHE A 228 17.10 1.20 2.34
N ILE A 229 16.77 0.86 3.58
CA ILE A 229 16.95 1.71 4.76
C ILE A 229 17.59 0.89 5.89
N ASN A 230 18.16 1.60 6.88
CA ASN A 230 18.86 1.04 8.02
C ASN A 230 20.05 0.12 7.62
N GLY A 231 20.55 -0.69 8.55
CA GLY A 231 21.67 -1.62 8.31
C GLY A 231 23.06 -1.02 8.52
N PRO A 232 24.14 -1.82 8.42
CA PRO A 232 25.53 -1.36 8.61
C PRO A 232 26.15 -0.70 7.35
N THR A 233 25.43 -0.71 6.23
CA THR A 233 25.91 -0.20 4.94
C THR A 233 25.95 1.33 4.91
N SER A 234 26.88 1.91 4.15
CA SER A 234 26.96 3.37 3.99
C SER A 234 25.89 3.88 3.03
N ALA A 235 25.28 5.02 3.35
CA ALA A 235 24.26 5.65 2.52
C ALA A 235 24.76 5.89 1.08
N ILE A 236 23.91 5.60 0.09
CA ILE A 236 24.16 5.95 -1.31
C ILE A 236 23.52 7.33 -1.55
N PRO A 237 24.23 8.33 -2.09
CA PRO A 237 23.74 9.70 -2.15
C PRO A 237 22.39 9.82 -2.86
N SER A 238 21.43 10.41 -2.13
CA SER A 238 20.09 10.78 -2.58
C SER A 238 20.10 11.88 -3.65
N ASN A 239 18.95 12.13 -4.28
CA ASN A 239 18.76 13.11 -5.35
C ASN A 239 19.44 12.72 -6.68
N ARG A 240 19.20 11.49 -7.10
CA ARG A 240 19.60 10.97 -8.41
C ARG A 240 18.38 10.43 -9.15
N THR A 241 18.42 10.58 -10.47
CA THR A 241 17.56 9.84 -11.37
C THR A 241 18.23 8.50 -11.66
N LEU A 242 17.48 7.43 -11.50
CA LEU A 242 17.86 6.07 -11.82
C LEU A 242 17.13 5.63 -13.08
N THR A 243 17.79 4.86 -13.93
CA THR A 243 17.18 4.24 -15.11
C THR A 243 17.53 2.76 -15.12
N ARG A 244 16.51 1.91 -15.21
CA ARG A 244 16.66 0.45 -15.32
C ARG A 244 16.50 -0.02 -16.76
N GLU A 245 16.91 -1.25 -17.02
CA GLU A 245 16.59 -1.92 -18.29
C GLU A 245 15.08 -2.16 -18.39
N ALA A 246 14.51 -1.92 -19.57
CA ALA A 246 13.11 -2.21 -19.87
C ALA A 246 12.89 -3.73 -19.90
N THR A 247 11.78 -4.20 -19.34
CA THR A 247 11.35 -5.60 -19.49
C THR A 247 10.62 -5.79 -20.83
N GLY A 248 9.85 -4.79 -21.26
CA GLY A 248 8.92 -4.91 -22.38
C GLY A 248 7.73 -5.83 -22.10
N GLU A 249 7.53 -6.24 -20.84
CA GLU A 249 6.49 -7.19 -20.44
C GLU A 249 5.27 -6.45 -19.88
N GLU A 250 4.43 -5.93 -20.78
CA GLU A 250 3.18 -5.27 -20.40
C GLU A 250 2.25 -6.23 -19.63
N PRO A 251 1.72 -5.84 -18.46
CA PRO A 251 0.81 -6.67 -17.69
C PRO A 251 -0.55 -6.79 -18.38
N SER A 252 -1.29 -7.87 -18.08
CA SER A 252 -2.70 -7.95 -18.45
C SER A 252 -3.51 -6.96 -17.62
N TRP A 253 -4.11 -5.96 -18.29
CA TRP A 253 -5.07 -5.03 -17.66
C TRP A 253 -6.46 -5.65 -17.45
N ASP A 254 -6.73 -6.81 -18.05
CA ASP A 254 -7.91 -7.61 -17.71
C ASP A 254 -7.59 -8.50 -16.51
N ILE A 255 -8.11 -8.08 -15.36
CA ILE A 255 -7.95 -8.74 -14.07
C ILE A 255 -9.02 -9.81 -13.80
N GLY A 256 -9.94 -10.05 -14.75
CA GLY A 256 -11.00 -11.04 -14.63
C GLY A 256 -11.97 -10.79 -13.47
N SER A 257 -12.72 -11.83 -13.08
CA SER A 257 -13.63 -11.75 -11.92
C SER A 257 -12.84 -11.89 -10.61
N ALA A 258 -12.30 -10.77 -10.10
CA ALA A 258 -11.72 -10.73 -8.77
C ALA A 258 -12.78 -11.13 -7.72
N SER A 259 -12.40 -11.97 -6.76
CA SER A 259 -13.34 -12.51 -5.76
C SER A 259 -13.86 -11.40 -4.83
N THR A 260 -15.17 -11.16 -4.83
CA THR A 260 -15.82 -10.16 -3.96
C THR A 260 -16.66 -10.83 -2.88
N ASN A 261 -16.72 -10.21 -1.70
CA ASN A 261 -17.73 -10.56 -0.70
C ASN A 261 -19.07 -9.95 -1.15
N SER A 262 -19.89 -10.73 -1.85
CA SER A 262 -21.28 -10.32 -2.13
C SER A 262 -22.00 -10.06 -0.80
N GLY A 263 -22.42 -8.81 -0.59
CA GLY A 263 -23.06 -8.38 0.65
C GLY A 263 -24.20 -9.32 1.04
N LYS A 264 -24.27 -9.67 2.34
CA LYS A 264 -25.38 -10.39 2.94
C LYS A 264 -26.70 -9.72 2.57
N LYS A 265 -27.38 -10.16 1.51
CA LYS A 265 -28.81 -9.95 1.34
C LYS A 265 -29.48 -10.62 2.54
N LYS A 266 -30.07 -9.82 3.44
CA LYS A 266 -30.94 -10.31 4.52
C LYS A 266 -31.98 -11.25 3.92
N GLN A 267 -31.80 -12.57 4.06
CA GLN A 267 -32.91 -13.50 3.89
C GLN A 267 -33.88 -13.23 5.04
N LYS A 268 -35.03 -12.64 4.73
CA LYS A 268 -36.19 -12.67 5.63
C LYS A 268 -36.56 -14.13 5.84
N LYS A 269 -36.20 -14.69 7.00
CA LYS A 269 -36.78 -15.95 7.49
C LYS A 269 -38.26 -15.70 7.75
N THR A 270 -39.13 -16.21 6.87
CA THR A 270 -40.55 -16.36 7.15
C THR A 270 -40.70 -17.43 8.23
N LEU A 271 -40.94 -17.03 9.48
CA LEU A 271 -41.37 -17.97 10.53
C LEU A 271 -42.77 -18.47 10.17
N LYS A 272 -42.89 -19.75 9.79
CA LYS A 272 -44.18 -20.46 9.86
C LYS A 272 -44.43 -20.83 11.32
N THR A 273 -45.44 -20.19 11.89
CA THR A 273 -46.03 -20.53 13.18
C THR A 273 -46.64 -21.92 13.11
N SER A 274 -46.14 -22.86 13.92
CA SER A 274 -46.92 -24.06 14.28
C SER A 274 -46.93 -24.19 15.81
N GLN A 275 -48.04 -23.79 16.40
CA GLN A 275 -48.41 -24.16 17.76
C GLN A 275 -49.93 -24.29 17.84
N LYS A 276 -50.34 -25.24 18.70
CA LYS A 276 -51.70 -25.70 19.06
C LYS A 276 -52.17 -26.88 18.20
N ARG A 277 -52.44 -28.07 18.76
CA ARG A 277 -53.02 -28.39 20.08
C ARG A 277 -52.58 -29.81 20.52
N SER A 278 -52.10 -29.91 21.74
CA SER A 278 -52.13 -31.11 22.59
C SER A 278 -52.91 -30.73 23.86
N LEU A 279 -53.49 -31.75 24.51
CA LEU A 279 -54.34 -31.78 25.72
C LEU A 279 -55.85 -31.82 25.40
N ARG A 280 -56.68 -32.77 25.88
CA ARG A 280 -56.50 -33.90 26.83
C ARG A 280 -57.83 -34.71 26.94
N ASN A 281 -57.73 -35.90 27.56
CA ASN A 281 -58.75 -36.76 28.22
C ASN A 281 -59.45 -37.80 27.32
N ARG A 282 -59.31 -39.13 27.55
CA ARG A 282 -59.79 -40.01 28.64
C ARG A 282 -61.33 -40.01 28.80
N PHE A 283 -61.88 -41.22 28.58
CA PHE A 283 -63.27 -41.68 28.50
C PHE A 283 -63.96 -41.44 27.14
#